data_AF-A0A926IFR3-F1
#
_entry.id   AF-A0A926IFR3-F1
#
_cell.length_a   1.000
_cell.length_b   1.000
_cell.length_c   1.000
_cell.angle_alpha   90.00
_cell.angle_beta   90.00
_cell.angle_gamma   90.00
#
_symmetry.space_group_name_H-M   'P 1'
#
loop_
_entity.id
_entity.type
_entity.pdbx_description
1 polymer ?
#
loop_
_entity_poly.entity_id
_entity_poly.type
_entity_poly.pdbx_seq_one_letter_code
_entity_poly.pdbx_strand_id
1 'polypeptide(L)' 'MKLSELGEKEVVNLNNGGRLGILADSDLIIEEKTGKILSLIAPDRRFSSKLFGIEKNGIEIPWDAIRKIGYDMIIVELDS' A
#
# COMPACT_ATOMS: atom_id res chain seq x y z
N MET A 1 -17.64 0.69 -0.53
CA MET A 1 -16.60 0.89 -1.55
C MET A 1 -16.25 -0.48 -2.11
N LYS A 2 -16.12 -0.62 -3.43
CA LYS A 2 -15.73 -1.88 -4.08
C LYS A 2 -14.21 -1.94 -4.18
N LEU A 3 -13.63 -3.14 -4.08
CA LEU A 3 -12.19 -3.33 -4.28
C LEU A 3 -11.73 -2.86 -5.68
N SER A 4 -12.58 -3.01 -6.69
CA SER A 4 -12.31 -2.51 -8.04
C SER A 4 -12.13 -0.99 -8.11
N GLU A 5 -12.83 -0.22 -7.27
CA GLU A 5 -12.70 1.25 -7.21
C GLU A 5 -11.42 1.69 -6.51
N LEU A 6 -10.86 0.80 -5.69
CA LEU A 6 -9.64 0.99 -4.94
C LEU A 6 -8.40 0.60 -5.76
N GLY A 7 -8.52 -0.36 -6.68
CA GLY A 7 -7.41 -0.91 -7.46
C GLY A 7 -6.60 0.12 -8.24
N GLU A 8 -7.25 1.10 -8.87
CA GLU A 8 -6.56 2.11 -9.70
C GLU A 8 -5.89 3.24 -8.88
N LYS A 9 -6.09 3.27 -7.55
CA LYS A 9 -5.61 4.37 -6.73
C LYS A 9 -4.12 4.23 -6.44
N GLU A 10 -3.43 5.36 -6.50
CA GLU A 10 -2.03 5.48 -6.10
C GLU A 10 -1.90 5.67 -4.58
N VAL A 11 -1.03 4.92 -3.93
CA VAL A 11 -0.71 5.07 -2.51
C VAL A 11 0.44 6.07 -2.34
N VAL A 12 0.23 7.12 -1.54
CA VAL A 12 1.19 8.20 -1.33
C VAL A 12 1.42 8.45 0.16
N ASN A 13 2.68 8.52 0.59
CA ASN A 13 3.03 8.87 1.97
C ASN A 13 2.90 10.39 2.18
N LEU A 14 2.14 10.77 3.20
CA LEU A 14 1.92 12.14 3.64
C LEU A 14 3.22 12.85 4.04
N ASN A 15 4.14 12.14 4.67
CA ASN A 15 5.34 12.73 5.30
C ASN A 15 6.38 13.20 4.28
N ASN A 16 6.53 12.49 3.16
CA ASN A 16 7.57 12.78 2.16
C ASN A 16 7.03 12.90 0.73
N GLY A 17 5.72 12.76 0.52
CA GLY A 17 5.09 12.75 -0.81
C GLY A 17 5.49 11.55 -1.67
N GLY A 18 6.15 10.55 -1.09
CA GLY A 18 6.66 9.38 -1.81
C GLY A 18 5.54 8.49 -2.31
N ARG A 19 5.61 8.11 -3.59
CA ARG A 19 4.70 7.15 -4.22
C ARG A 19 5.10 5.73 -3.83
N LEU A 20 4.18 5.01 -3.21
CA LEU A 20 4.42 3.66 -2.70
C LEU A 20 3.92 2.56 -3.66
N GLY A 21 3.09 2.91 -4.64
CA GLY A 21 2.58 1.97 -5.65
C GLY A 21 1.09 2.15 -5.92
N ILE A 22 0.55 1.28 -6.78
CA ILE A 22 -0.88 1.21 -7.10
C ILE A 22 -1.48 0.05 -6.30
N LEU A 23 -2.71 0.23 -5.80
CA LEU A 23 -3.33 -0.79 -4.95
C LEU A 23 -3.58 -2.12 -5.68
N ALA A 24 -3.89 -2.10 -6.97
CA ALA A 24 -4.10 -3.32 -7.76
C ALA A 24 -2.86 -4.24 -7.80
N ASP A 25 -1.67 -3.69 -7.57
CA ASP A 25 -0.41 -4.43 -7.50
C ASP A 25 -0.05 -4.81 -6.05
N SER A 26 -0.98 -4.65 -5.09
CA SER A 26 -0.77 -4.86 -3.66
C SER A 26 -1.59 -6.04 -3.12
N ASP A 27 -1.08 -6.71 -2.09
CA ASP A 27 -1.84 -7.71 -1.35
C ASP A 27 -2.56 -7.09 -0.13
N LEU A 28 -3.59 -7.79 0.37
CA LEU A 28 -4.37 -7.42 1.55
C LEU A 28 -4.19 -8.49 2.64
N ILE A 29 -3.81 -8.07 3.84
CA ILE A 29 -3.94 -8.92 5.03
C ILE A 29 -5.32 -8.69 5.63
N ILE A 30 -6.08 -9.77 5.78
CA ILE A 30 -7.47 -9.74 6.23
C ILE A 30 -7.62 -10.64 7.47
N GLU A 31 -8.33 -10.16 8.49
CA GLU A 31 -8.77 -10.98 9.61
C GLU A 31 -9.87 -11.95 9.15
N GLU A 32 -9.55 -13.24 9.07
CA GLU A 32 -10.43 -14.28 8.49
C GLU A 32 -11.83 -14.33 9.12
N LYS A 33 -11.95 -14.07 10.42
CA LYS A 33 -13.21 -14.19 11.15
C LYS A 33 -14.16 -13.03 10.91
N THR A 34 -13.64 -11.83 10.66
CA THR A 34 -14.45 -10.59 10.58
C THR A 34 -14.44 -9.97 9.19
N GLY A 35 -13.48 -10.36 8.35
CA GLY A 35 -13.23 -9.72 7.05
C GLY A 35 -12.60 -8.33 7.16
N LYS A 36 -12.14 -7.92 8.35
CA LYS A 36 -11.46 -6.63 8.51
C LYS A 36 -10.10 -6.65 7.81
N ILE A 37 -9.81 -5.59 7.06
CA ILE A 37 -8.49 -5.39 6.48
C ILE A 37 -7.56 -4.91 7.59
N LEU A 38 -6.45 -5.63 7.78
CA LEU A 38 -5.42 -5.32 8.77
C LEU A 38 -4.30 -4.48 8.15
N SER A 39 -3.86 -4.82 6.94
CA SER A 39 -2.80 -4.11 6.25
C SER A 39 -2.82 -4.32 4.73
N LEU A 40 -2.11 -3.42 4.04
CA LEU A 40 -1.82 -3.45 2.61
C LEU A 40 -0.33 -3.76 2.41
N ILE A 41 0.01 -4.66 1.51
CA ILE A 41 1.40 -4.94 1.13
C ILE A 41 1.68 -4.29 -0.21
N ALA A 42 2.25 -3.08 -0.19
CA ALA A 42 2.58 -2.33 -1.39
C ALA A 42 3.94 -2.77 -1.96
N PRO A 43 4.10 -2.89 -3.28
CA PRO A 43 5.40 -3.24 -3.88
C PRO A 43 6.42 -2.11 -3.65
N ASP A 44 7.57 -2.42 -3.04
CA ASP A 44 8.63 -1.41 -2.84
C ASP A 44 9.32 -1.05 -4.17
N ARG A 45 8.80 -0.05 -4.86
CA ARG A 45 9.33 0.42 -6.15
C ARG A 45 10.60 1.28 -6.01
N ARG A 46 11.04 1.62 -4.80
CA ARG A 46 12.20 2.51 -4.59
C ARG A 46 13.54 1.85 -4.89
N PHE A 47 13.62 0.52 -4.87
CA PHE A 47 14.85 -0.23 -5.12
C PHE A 47 14.66 -1.24 -6.25
N SER A 48 14.66 -0.75 -7.49
CA SER A 48 14.79 -1.57 -8.70
C SER A 48 16.22 -2.13 -8.85
N SER A 49 16.85 -2.63 -7.78
CA SER A 49 18.13 -3.34 -7.86
C SER A 49 17.87 -4.82 -8.10
N LYS A 50 17.47 -5.16 -9.34
CA LYS A 50 17.40 -6.54 -9.85
C LYS A 50 18.77 -7.28 -9.85
N LEU A 51 19.83 -6.65 -9.36
CA LEU A 51 21.21 -7.16 -9.43
C LEU A 51 21.65 -8.03 -8.24
N PHE A 52 20.89 -8.10 -7.14
CA PHE A 52 21.40 -8.69 -5.89
C PHE A 52 20.61 -9.85 -5.28
N GLY A 53 19.61 -10.42 -5.97
CA GLY A 53 18.95 -11.65 -5.49
C GLY A 53 18.26 -11.55 -4.13
N ILE A 54 18.07 -10.33 -3.62
CA ILE A 54 17.32 -10.06 -2.39
C ILE A 54 15.86 -9.90 -2.83
N GLU A 55 15.05 -10.95 -2.68
CA GLU A 55 13.60 -10.81 -2.65
C GLU A 55 13.25 -9.84 -1.52
N LYS A 56 12.93 -8.59 -1.88
CA LYS A 56 12.39 -7.65 -0.90
C LYS A 56 10.88 -7.79 -0.89
N ASN A 57 10.40 -8.32 0.23
CA ASN A 57 9.01 -8.29 0.65
C ASN A 57 8.49 -6.85 0.53
N GLY A 58 7.25 -6.68 0.06
CA GLY A 58 6.61 -5.38 -0.07
C GLY A 58 6.57 -4.58 1.26
N ILE A 59 6.26 -3.30 1.17
CA ILE A 59 6.06 -2.43 2.32
C ILE A 59 4.68 -2.76 2.89
N GLU A 60 4.66 -3.24 4.14
CA GLU A 60 3.41 -3.37 4.89
C GLU A 60 2.94 -2.00 5.38
N ILE A 61 1.70 -1.67 5.05
CA ILE A 61 1.01 -0.44 5.41
C ILE A 61 -0.19 -0.85 6.26
N PRO A 62 -0.15 -0.66 7.60
CA PRO A 62 -1.29 -0.91 8.47
C PRO A 62 -2.51 -0.13 7.99
N TRP A 63 -3.70 -0.72 8.06
CA TRP A 63 -4.92 -0.05 7.63
C TRP A 63 -5.18 1.25 8.41
N ASP A 64 -4.78 1.29 9.68
CA ASP A 64 -4.86 2.47 10.54
C ASP A 64 -3.93 3.62 10.12
N ALA A 65 -2.93 3.36 9.26
CA ALA A 65 -2.06 4.38 8.68
C ALA A 65 -2.75 5.16 7.55
N ILE A 66 -3.90 4.69 7.03
CA ILE A 66 -4.64 5.37 5.97
C ILE A 66 -5.32 6.61 6.56
N ARG A 67 -4.91 7.79 6.08
CA ARG A 67 -5.50 9.08 6.48
C ARG A 67 -6.65 9.50 5.59
N LYS A 68 -6.59 9.18 4.30
CA LYS A 68 -7.62 9.56 3.34
C LYS A 68 -7.65 8.64 2.13
N ILE A 69 -8.85 8.21 1.75
CA ILE A 69 -9.10 7.55 0.46
C ILE A 69 -9.80 8.57 -0.44
N GLY A 70 -9.06 9.09 -1.42
CA GLY A 70 -9.55 10.04 -2.41
C GLY A 70 -10.08 9.36 -3.67
N TYR A 71 -10.38 10.18 -4.69
CA TYR A 71 -10.81 9.69 -5.99
C TYR A 71 -9.67 8.99 -6.74
N ASP A 72 -8.47 9.57 -6.75
CA ASP A 72 -7.32 9.01 -7.48
C ASP A 72 -6.23 8.40 -6.58
N MET A 73 -6.23 8.72 -5.28
CA MET A 73 -5.13 8.34 -4.38
C MET A 73 -5.58 7.96 -2.98
N ILE A 74 -4.73 7.16 -2.33
CA ILE A 74 -4.80 6.79 -0.92
C ILE A 74 -3.63 7.47 -0.22
N ILE A 75 -3.93 8.35 0.72
CA ILE A 75 -2.94 9.05 1.54
C ILE A 75 -2.72 8.24 2.80
N VAL A 76 -1.47 7.87 3.05
CA VAL A 76 -1.03 7.13 4.23
C VAL A 76 -0.02 7.96 5.01
N GLU A 77 0.02 7.81 6.32
CA GLU A 77 1.04 8.43 7.16
C GLU A 77 1.89 7.32 7.77
N LEU A 78 3.12 7.20 7.27
CA LEU A 78 4.10 6.22 7.76
C LEU A 78 5.32 6.99 8.23
N ASP A 79 5.68 6.79 9.49
CA ASP A 79 6.95 7.25 10.05
C ASP A 79 8.07 6.48 9.32
N SER A 80 8.87 7.21 8.55
CA SER A 80 9.95 6.66 7.72
C SER A 80 11.28 6.69 8.47
#